data_AF-A0AAV2FTR2-F1
#
_entry.id   AF-A0AAV2FTR2-F1
#
_cell.length_a   1.000
_cell.length_b   1.000
_cell.length_c   1.000
_cell.angle_alpha   90.00
_cell.angle_beta   90.00
_cell.angle_gamma   90.00
#
_symmetry.space_group_name_H-M   'P 1'
#
loop_
_entity.id
_entity.type
_entity.pdbx_description
1 polymer ?
#
loop_
_entity_poly.entity_id
_entity_poly.type
_entity_poly.pdbx_seq_one_letter_code
_entity_poly.pdbx_strand_id
1 'polypeptide(L)'
;MAYINKHFHLPIPILLLLALFSPILSVESHSLSGSKLAESVCRKSSNYASCIKTLESDPKMAGAGDVKSLATIAMDHAKKQSVMLTNMFNEMERKHGTSQKIQDALKMCAFDFKDAKIFFNPRGLGDMTMSLDIHSALDNYQNCKSLMKRNADFQKVAPELRKWRHLYMIVNGAILQAEDDSGGESDDIGDSTVDGSSGGGGGGGGGGGGGGGGGGGGGGGGGGGGGGGGGGGGGGGGGGGGGGGGGNNGGIGLPPLDLP
;
A
#
# COMPACT_ATOMS: atom_id res chain seq x y z
N MET A 1 67.30 -13.41 18.01
CA MET A 1 66.84 -14.45 18.96
C MET A 1 66.38 -13.77 20.23
N ALA A 2 65.11 -13.94 20.61
CA ALA A 2 64.61 -14.07 22.00
C ALA A 2 63.08 -13.84 22.01
N TYR A 3 62.32 -14.91 21.81
CA TYR A 3 60.88 -14.97 22.02
C TYR A 3 60.67 -15.16 23.53
N ILE A 4 60.14 -14.16 24.24
CA ILE A 4 59.77 -14.31 25.66
C ILE A 4 58.28 -14.64 25.73
N ASN A 5 58.01 -15.93 25.92
CA ASN A 5 56.70 -16.51 26.10
C ASN A 5 56.26 -16.28 27.57
N LYS A 6 55.41 -15.30 27.84
CA LYS A 6 54.81 -15.08 29.17
C LYS A 6 53.44 -15.78 29.22
N HIS A 7 53.40 -16.95 29.85
CA HIS A 7 52.17 -17.60 30.28
C HIS A 7 51.42 -16.70 31.28
N PHE A 8 50.27 -16.18 30.87
CA PHE A 8 49.35 -15.43 31.72
C PHE A 8 48.40 -16.41 32.40
N HIS A 9 48.68 -16.75 33.66
CA HIS A 9 47.77 -17.54 34.49
C HIS A 9 46.73 -16.59 35.09
N LEU A 10 45.52 -16.60 34.55
CA LEU A 10 44.38 -15.84 35.10
C LEU A 10 43.82 -16.60 36.32
N PRO A 11 43.58 -15.93 37.47
CA PRO A 11 43.07 -16.58 38.66
C PRO A 11 41.58 -16.94 38.50
N ILE A 12 41.26 -18.19 38.86
CA ILE A 12 39.95 -18.86 38.81
C ILE A 12 38.75 -18.07 39.42
N PRO A 13 38.89 -17.15 40.41
CA PRO A 13 37.73 -16.44 40.96
C PRO A 13 37.09 -15.43 40.00
N ILE A 14 37.80 -14.98 38.96
CA ILE A 14 37.29 -13.94 38.03
C ILE A 14 36.24 -14.53 37.06
N LEU A 15 36.29 -15.84 36.77
CA LEU A 15 35.31 -16.49 35.89
C LEU A 15 33.92 -16.63 36.52
N LEU A 16 33.81 -16.66 37.85
CA LEU A 16 32.53 -16.79 38.56
C LEU A 16 31.74 -15.48 38.66
N LEU A 17 32.41 -14.32 38.61
CA LEU A 17 31.75 -13.00 38.64
C LEU A 17 31.14 -12.59 37.30
N LEU A 18 31.63 -13.11 36.17
CA LEU A 18 31.06 -12.84 34.84
C LEU A 18 29.76 -13.62 34.57
N ALA A 19 29.45 -14.67 35.34
CA ALA A 19 28.20 -15.41 35.20
C ALA A 19 27.00 -14.66 35.79
N LEU A 20 27.20 -13.81 36.80
CA LEU A 20 26.12 -13.07 37.49
C LEU A 20 25.78 -11.72 36.84
N PHE A 21 26.62 -11.25 35.91
CA PHE A 21 26.34 -10.11 35.03
C PHE A 21 26.06 -10.57 33.59
N SER A 22 25.55 -11.79 33.40
CA SER A 22 24.88 -12.11 32.15
C SER A 22 23.60 -11.27 32.10
N PRO A 23 23.45 -10.29 31.19
CA PRO A 23 22.11 -9.81 30.90
C PRO A 23 21.34 -11.06 30.52
N ILE A 24 20.21 -11.28 31.20
CA ILE A 24 19.23 -12.28 30.78
C ILE A 24 19.08 -12.03 29.28
N LEU A 25 19.59 -12.94 28.44
CA LEU A 25 19.14 -13.04 27.07
C LEU A 25 17.66 -13.38 27.23
N SER A 26 16.84 -12.34 27.30
CA SER A 26 15.46 -12.44 26.88
C SER A 26 15.58 -12.86 25.43
N VAL A 27 15.54 -14.18 25.21
CA VAL A 27 15.17 -14.75 23.93
C VAL A 27 13.76 -14.23 23.72
N GLU A 28 13.69 -13.06 23.11
CA GLU A 28 12.47 -12.50 22.57
C GLU A 28 12.08 -13.54 21.52
N SER A 29 11.12 -14.39 21.89
CA SER A 29 10.52 -15.37 21.01
C SER A 29 9.76 -14.56 19.97
N HIS A 30 10.49 -13.99 19.01
CA HIS A 30 9.93 -13.42 17.81
C HIS A 30 9.12 -14.55 17.20
N SER A 31 7.80 -14.35 17.23
CA SER A 31 6.83 -15.25 16.67
C SER A 31 7.27 -15.59 15.25
N LEU A 32 7.66 -16.84 15.03
CA LEU A 32 8.01 -17.38 13.71
C LEU A 32 6.88 -17.08 12.69
N SER A 33 5.65 -16.91 13.16
CA SER A 33 4.48 -16.49 12.38
C SER A 33 4.56 -15.04 11.89
N GLY A 34 5.04 -14.10 12.73
CA GLY A 34 5.17 -12.68 12.37
C GLY A 34 6.21 -12.44 11.28
N SER A 35 7.32 -13.19 11.31
CA SER A 35 8.36 -13.12 10.27
C SER A 35 7.84 -13.57 8.89
N LYS A 36 7.09 -14.67 8.83
CA LYS A 36 6.50 -15.16 7.57
C LYS A 36 5.46 -14.20 6.99
N LEU A 37 4.65 -13.59 7.86
CA LEU A 37 3.67 -12.59 7.45
C LEU A 37 4.33 -11.32 6.90
N ALA A 38 5.36 -10.82 7.57
CA ALA A 38 6.13 -9.68 7.08
C ALA A 38 6.80 -9.97 5.73
N GLU A 39 7.34 -11.19 5.56
CA GLU A 39 7.90 -11.65 4.30
C GLU A 39 6.88 -11.68 3.16
N SER A 40 5.67 -12.23 3.38
CA SER A 40 4.65 -12.32 2.32
C SER A 40 4.19 -10.95 1.85
N VAL A 41 3.91 -10.04 2.79
CA VAL A 41 3.49 -8.66 2.50
C VAL A 41 4.60 -7.87 1.81
N CYS A 42 5.84 -7.97 2.30
CA CYS A 42 6.94 -7.19 1.75
C CYS A 42 7.52 -7.76 0.44
N ARG A 43 7.27 -9.02 0.08
CA ARG A 43 7.75 -9.59 -1.18
C ARG A 43 7.17 -8.90 -2.42
N LYS A 44 5.95 -8.36 -2.30
CA LYS A 44 5.29 -7.56 -3.36
C LYS A 44 5.76 -6.10 -3.40
N SER A 45 6.60 -5.68 -2.44
CA SER A 45 7.15 -4.32 -2.36
C SER A 45 8.32 -4.14 -3.34
N SER A 46 8.39 -2.99 -4.00
CA SER A 46 9.56 -2.59 -4.80
C SER A 46 10.81 -2.32 -3.96
N ASN A 47 10.69 -2.23 -2.63
CA ASN A 47 11.82 -2.13 -1.71
C ASN A 47 11.56 -3.02 -0.48
N TYR A 48 11.94 -4.29 -0.59
CA TYR A 48 11.75 -5.30 0.44
C TYR A 48 12.39 -4.91 1.78
N ALA A 49 13.66 -4.49 1.77
CA ALA A 49 14.41 -4.16 2.99
C ALA A 49 13.79 -2.99 3.77
N SER A 50 13.34 -1.94 3.07
CA SER A 50 12.68 -0.80 3.72
C SER A 50 11.30 -1.14 4.25
N CYS A 51 10.58 -2.04 3.57
CA CYS A 51 9.30 -2.56 4.03
C CYS A 51 9.45 -3.36 5.33
N ILE A 52 10.37 -4.35 5.36
CA ILE A 52 10.66 -5.16 6.55
C ILE A 52 11.08 -4.26 7.72
N LYS A 53 12.03 -3.35 7.49
CA LYS A 53 12.48 -2.42 8.54
C LYS A 53 11.34 -1.58 9.11
N THR A 54 10.39 -1.14 8.27
CA THR A 54 9.24 -0.34 8.73
C THR A 54 8.27 -1.18 9.56
N LEU A 55 7.98 -2.41 9.13
CA LEU A 55 7.15 -3.36 9.88
C LEU A 55 7.76 -3.69 11.25
N GLU A 56 9.04 -4.06 11.28
CA GLU A 56 9.73 -4.47 12.49
C GLU A 56 9.94 -3.31 13.47
N SER A 57 10.01 -2.08 12.97
CA SER A 57 10.16 -0.89 13.83
C SER A 57 8.92 -0.58 14.69
N ASP A 58 7.77 -1.20 14.38
CA ASP A 58 6.52 -0.99 15.12
C ASP A 58 6.07 -2.29 15.79
N PRO A 59 6.05 -2.35 17.14
CA PRO A 59 5.66 -3.56 17.86
C PRO A 59 4.26 -4.07 17.52
N LYS A 60 3.33 -3.19 17.13
CA LYS A 60 1.97 -3.61 16.75
C LYS A 60 1.94 -4.25 15.37
N MET A 61 2.69 -3.69 14.42
CA MET A 61 2.81 -4.30 13.08
C MET A 61 3.58 -5.62 13.15
N ALA A 62 4.68 -5.67 13.90
CA ALA A 62 5.48 -6.87 14.09
C ALA A 62 4.70 -7.99 14.83
N GLY A 63 3.80 -7.60 15.75
CA GLY A 63 2.95 -8.51 16.52
C GLY A 63 1.62 -8.89 15.84
N ALA A 64 1.38 -8.46 14.60
CA ALA A 64 0.15 -8.79 13.89
C ALA A 64 0.03 -10.32 13.67
N GLY A 65 -1.15 -10.88 13.96
CA GLY A 65 -1.38 -12.33 13.87
C GLY A 65 -1.75 -12.82 12.47
N ASP A 66 -2.29 -11.93 11.63
CA ASP A 66 -2.77 -12.24 10.29
C ASP A 66 -2.68 -11.01 9.36
N VAL A 67 -2.90 -11.22 8.06
CA VAL A 67 -2.82 -10.18 7.02
C VAL A 67 -3.82 -9.05 7.27
N LYS A 68 -5.03 -9.37 7.75
CA LYS A 68 -6.11 -8.39 7.93
C LYS A 68 -5.84 -7.45 9.12
N SER A 69 -5.35 -8.00 10.23
CA SER A 69 -4.90 -7.26 11.40
C SER A 69 -3.69 -6.39 11.06
N LEU A 70 -2.73 -6.92 10.30
CA LEU A 70 -1.59 -6.12 9.81
C LEU A 70 -2.05 -4.96 8.92
N ALA A 71 -2.92 -5.22 7.94
CA ALA A 71 -3.47 -4.18 7.06
C ALA A 71 -4.18 -3.08 7.86
N THR A 72 -4.99 -3.48 8.85
CA THR A 72 -5.73 -2.54 9.71
C THR A 72 -4.79 -1.66 10.53
N ILE A 73 -3.76 -2.26 11.14
CA ILE A 73 -2.76 -1.51 11.93
C ILE A 73 -2.00 -0.55 11.00
N ALA A 74 -1.52 -1.02 9.86
CA ALA A 74 -0.79 -0.19 8.90
C ALA A 74 -1.64 0.98 8.36
N MET A 75 -2.94 0.75 8.10
CA MET A 75 -3.89 1.80 7.70
C MET A 75 -4.06 2.87 8.79
N ASP A 76 -4.16 2.47 10.06
CA ASP A 76 -4.26 3.41 11.16
C ASP A 76 -3.00 4.28 11.31
N HIS A 77 -1.82 3.69 11.05
CA HIS A 77 -0.58 4.45 10.98
C HIS A 77 -0.56 5.40 9.77
N ALA A 78 -0.99 4.93 8.60
CA ALA A 78 -1.08 5.75 7.40
C ALA A 78 -2.06 6.93 7.57
N LYS A 79 -3.23 6.71 8.20
CA LYS A 79 -4.19 7.77 8.58
C LYS A 79 -3.57 8.84 9.45
N LYS A 80 -2.89 8.43 10.53
CA LYS A 80 -2.23 9.38 11.45
C LYS A 80 -1.15 10.17 10.72
N GLN A 81 -0.38 9.49 9.88
CA GLN A 81 0.65 10.11 9.06
C GLN A 81 0.06 11.10 8.05
N SER A 82 -1.07 10.78 7.41
CA SER A 82 -1.82 11.69 6.54
C SER A 82 -2.26 12.95 7.27
N VAL A 83 -2.85 12.82 8.47
CA VAL A 83 -3.26 13.96 9.30
C VAL A 83 -2.06 14.85 9.65
N MET A 84 -0.94 14.23 10.03
CA MET A 84 0.28 14.96 10.37
C MET A 84 0.81 15.75 9.17
N LEU A 85 0.85 15.13 7.98
CA LEU A 85 1.26 15.81 6.74
C LEU A 85 0.31 16.96 6.37
N THR A 86 -1.01 16.76 6.44
CA THR A 86 -1.99 17.84 6.24
C THR A 86 -1.70 19.03 7.16
N ASN A 87 -1.43 18.78 8.44
CA ASN A 87 -1.13 19.84 9.40
C ASN A 87 0.21 20.55 9.09
N MET A 88 1.25 19.80 8.71
CA MET A 88 2.54 20.37 8.30
C MET A 88 2.38 21.28 7.07
N PHE A 89 1.62 20.85 6.06
CA PHE A 89 1.38 21.66 4.86
C PHE A 89 0.60 22.94 5.18
N ASN A 90 -0.45 22.86 6.00
CA ASN A 90 -1.19 24.04 6.48
C ASN A 90 -0.30 25.00 7.30
N GLU A 91 0.58 24.45 8.14
CA GLU A 91 1.50 25.28 8.93
C GLU A 91 2.53 26.00 8.05
N MET A 92 3.08 25.32 7.05
CA MET A 92 3.99 25.92 6.07
C MET A 92 3.29 26.99 5.23
N GLU A 93 2.03 26.77 4.85
CA GLU A 93 1.22 27.76 4.13
C GLU A 93 1.04 29.04 4.95
N ARG A 94 0.75 28.90 6.25
CA ARG A 94 0.56 30.04 7.16
C ARG A 94 1.85 30.80 7.49
N LYS A 95 3.00 30.12 7.52
CA LYS A 95 4.25 30.67 8.04
C LYS A 95 5.02 31.61 7.08
N HIS A 96 4.64 31.73 5.80
CA HIS A 96 5.44 32.52 4.86
C HIS A 96 4.65 33.38 3.85
N GLY A 97 5.22 34.57 3.60
CA GLY A 97 5.09 35.33 2.35
C GLY A 97 5.77 34.64 1.16
N THR A 98 5.47 33.35 0.99
CA THR A 98 5.87 32.53 -0.15
C THR A 98 5.09 32.96 -1.39
N SER A 99 5.67 32.77 -2.57
CA SER A 99 4.97 33.09 -3.83
C SER A 99 3.62 32.38 -3.91
N GLN A 100 2.63 33.01 -4.57
CA GLN A 100 1.28 32.45 -4.72
C GLN A 100 1.30 30.99 -5.20
N LYS A 101 2.18 30.69 -6.17
CA LYS A 101 2.39 29.34 -6.71
C LYS A 101 2.78 28.31 -5.64
N ILE A 102 3.61 28.69 -4.67
CA ILE A 102 4.00 27.80 -3.57
C ILE A 102 2.84 27.64 -2.58
N GLN A 103 2.11 28.71 -2.29
CA GLN A 103 0.93 28.63 -1.42
C GLN A 103 -0.14 27.69 -2.02
N ASP A 104 -0.40 27.79 -3.31
CA ASP A 104 -1.35 26.92 -4.01
C ASP A 104 -0.89 25.45 -3.95
N ALA A 105 0.39 25.19 -4.17
CA ALA A 105 0.95 23.84 -4.05
C ALA A 105 0.82 23.27 -2.62
N LEU A 106 1.05 24.08 -1.58
CA LEU A 106 0.90 23.68 -0.18
C LEU A 106 -0.56 23.37 0.15
N LYS A 107 -1.51 24.18 -0.32
CA LYS A 107 -2.96 23.91 -0.16
C LYS A 107 -3.38 22.62 -0.85
N MET A 108 -2.91 22.40 -2.08
CA MET A 108 -3.18 21.15 -2.81
C MET A 108 -2.61 19.95 -2.07
N CYS A 109 -1.35 20.00 -1.61
CA CYS A 109 -0.77 18.94 -0.78
C CYS A 109 -1.55 18.68 0.51
N ALA A 110 -1.97 19.74 1.22
CA ALA A 110 -2.76 19.58 2.44
C ALA A 110 -4.10 18.87 2.16
N PHE A 111 -4.76 19.24 1.06
CA PHE A 111 -5.98 18.63 0.57
C PHE A 111 -5.76 17.16 0.17
N ASP A 112 -4.75 16.87 -0.63
CA ASP A 112 -4.39 15.53 -1.10
C ASP A 112 -4.22 14.54 0.08
N PHE A 113 -3.50 14.94 1.13
CA PHE A 113 -3.35 14.09 2.32
C PHE A 113 -4.61 14.01 3.19
N LYS A 114 -5.44 15.06 3.20
CA LYS A 114 -6.74 15.03 3.89
C LYS A 114 -7.66 14.00 3.25
N ASP A 115 -7.65 13.90 1.92
CA ASP A 115 -8.41 12.91 1.16
C ASP A 115 -7.78 11.51 1.27
N ALA A 116 -6.44 11.41 1.18
CA ALA A 116 -5.73 10.15 1.35
C ALA A 116 -6.07 9.45 2.68
N LYS A 117 -6.29 10.22 3.74
CA LYS A 117 -6.74 9.71 5.04
C LYS A 117 -8.07 8.93 4.94
N ILE A 118 -8.99 9.38 4.08
CA ILE A 118 -10.34 8.79 3.93
C ILE A 118 -10.22 7.40 3.28
N PHE A 119 -9.34 7.25 2.30
CA PHE A 119 -9.10 6.00 1.57
C PHE A 119 -8.51 4.86 2.43
N PHE A 120 -7.84 5.16 3.53
CA PHE A 120 -7.31 4.13 4.44
C PHE A 120 -8.40 3.53 5.35
N ASN A 121 -9.53 3.06 4.80
CA ASN A 121 -10.68 2.60 5.57
C ASN A 121 -10.76 1.06 5.64
N PRO A 122 -10.60 0.41 6.81
CA PRO A 122 -10.57 -1.04 6.88
C PRO A 122 -11.91 -1.73 6.55
N ARG A 123 -13.02 -0.99 6.37
CA ARG A 123 -14.34 -1.58 6.08
C ARG A 123 -14.40 -2.37 4.77
N GLY A 124 -13.59 -2.01 3.76
CA GLY A 124 -13.54 -2.76 2.50
C GLY A 124 -12.62 -4.00 2.54
N LEU A 125 -12.01 -4.34 3.69
CA LEU A 125 -11.15 -5.53 3.79
C LEU A 125 -11.99 -6.81 3.66
N GLY A 126 -12.24 -7.24 2.42
CA GLY A 126 -12.99 -8.43 2.02
C GLY A 126 -13.85 -8.29 0.76
N ASP A 127 -14.00 -7.10 0.18
CA ASP A 127 -14.91 -6.86 -0.96
C ASP A 127 -14.21 -6.41 -2.27
N MET A 128 -12.88 -6.61 -2.37
CA MET A 128 -12.01 -6.16 -3.48
C MET A 128 -12.03 -4.64 -3.76
N THR A 129 -12.81 -3.84 -3.02
CA THR A 129 -12.90 -2.38 -3.26
C THR A 129 -11.69 -1.63 -2.70
N MET A 130 -10.95 -2.25 -1.77
CA MET A 130 -9.82 -1.61 -1.09
C MET A 130 -8.64 -1.30 -1.98
N SER A 131 -8.38 -2.13 -2.99
CA SER A 131 -7.28 -1.86 -3.92
C SER A 131 -7.48 -0.49 -4.59
N LEU A 132 -8.72 -0.15 -4.99
CA LEU A 132 -9.03 1.12 -5.64
C LEU A 132 -8.80 2.33 -4.71
N ASP A 133 -9.30 2.26 -3.48
CA ASP A 133 -9.12 3.34 -2.49
C ASP A 133 -7.64 3.59 -2.22
N ILE A 134 -6.87 2.52 -2.03
CA ILE A 134 -5.45 2.61 -1.74
C ILE A 134 -4.68 3.19 -2.93
N HIS A 135 -4.98 2.80 -4.17
CA HIS A 135 -4.39 3.45 -5.35
C HIS A 135 -4.72 4.94 -5.43
N SER A 136 -5.96 5.34 -5.09
CA SER A 136 -6.36 6.76 -5.04
C SER A 136 -5.54 7.54 -4.00
N ALA A 137 -5.21 6.93 -2.85
CA ALA A 137 -4.32 7.54 -1.86
C ALA A 137 -2.89 7.74 -2.40
N LEU A 138 -2.37 6.79 -3.20
CA LEU A 138 -1.06 6.92 -3.83
C LEU A 138 -1.02 8.05 -4.85
N ASP A 139 -2.08 8.21 -5.65
CA ASP A 139 -2.18 9.26 -6.66
C ASP A 139 -2.11 10.64 -6.01
N ASN A 140 -2.83 10.84 -4.89
CA ASN A 140 -2.74 12.05 -4.06
C ASN A 140 -1.30 12.31 -3.57
N TYR A 141 -0.60 11.28 -3.10
CA TYR A 141 0.81 11.40 -2.71
C TYR A 141 1.70 11.83 -3.89
N GLN A 142 1.53 11.22 -5.07
CA GLN A 142 2.36 11.53 -6.24
C GLN A 142 2.06 12.94 -6.77
N ASN A 143 0.80 13.36 -6.74
CA ASN A 143 0.39 14.72 -7.11
C ASN A 143 1.13 15.75 -6.25
N CYS A 144 1.02 15.64 -4.91
CA CYS A 144 1.74 16.53 -4.00
C CYS A 144 3.27 16.50 -4.22
N LYS A 145 3.86 15.31 -4.37
CA LYS A 145 5.30 15.17 -4.64
C LYS A 145 5.71 15.88 -5.93
N SER A 146 4.88 15.81 -6.99
CA SER A 146 5.16 16.46 -8.27
C SER A 146 5.14 17.98 -8.16
N LEU A 147 4.19 18.54 -7.40
CA LEU A 147 4.06 19.98 -7.16
C LEU A 147 5.26 20.53 -6.39
N MET A 148 5.76 19.76 -5.43
CA MET A 148 6.79 20.20 -4.50
C MET A 148 8.24 19.85 -4.93
N LYS A 149 8.45 19.08 -6.00
CA LYS A 149 9.78 18.60 -6.44
C LYS A 149 10.85 19.68 -6.59
N ARG A 150 10.45 20.93 -6.89
CA ARG A 150 11.37 22.07 -7.10
C ARG A 150 11.42 23.05 -5.92
N ASN A 151 10.75 22.75 -4.81
CA ASN A 151 10.67 23.64 -3.67
C ASN A 151 11.72 23.25 -2.61
N ALA A 152 12.55 24.21 -2.17
CA ALA A 152 13.54 23.97 -1.12
C ALA A 152 12.91 23.53 0.22
N ASP A 153 11.72 24.03 0.55
CA ASP A 153 10.98 23.64 1.76
C ASP A 153 10.48 22.19 1.70
N PHE A 154 10.45 21.57 0.52
CA PHE A 154 10.10 20.15 0.39
C PHE A 154 11.03 19.25 1.21
N GLN A 155 12.29 19.65 1.43
CA GLN A 155 13.22 18.88 2.25
C GLN A 155 12.77 18.74 3.70
N LYS A 156 12.01 19.72 4.23
CA LYS A 156 11.48 19.68 5.60
C LYS A 156 10.40 18.60 5.77
N VAL A 157 9.60 18.35 4.73
CA VAL A 157 8.52 17.33 4.74
C VAL A 157 8.94 15.98 4.14
N ALA A 158 10.06 15.93 3.42
CA ALA A 158 10.52 14.72 2.75
C ALA A 158 10.64 13.48 3.66
N PRO A 159 11.13 13.55 4.91
CA PRO A 159 11.16 12.38 5.80
C PRO A 159 9.77 11.80 6.07
N GLU A 160 8.80 12.68 6.31
CA GLU A 160 7.44 12.30 6.66
C GLU A 160 6.66 11.76 5.46
N LEU A 161 6.95 12.28 4.26
CA LEU A 161 6.48 11.74 3.00
C LEU A 161 7.05 10.35 2.70
N ARG A 162 8.33 10.11 3.02
CA ARG A 162 8.94 8.77 2.88
C ARG A 162 8.29 7.78 3.83
N LYS A 163 8.09 8.18 5.09
CA LYS A 163 7.39 7.36 6.09
C LYS A 163 5.97 7.01 5.66
N TRP A 164 5.21 8.01 5.16
CA TRP A 164 3.88 7.78 4.60
C TRP A 164 3.90 6.76 3.46
N ARG A 165 4.87 6.89 2.53
CA ARG A 165 5.03 5.96 1.42
C ARG A 165 5.32 4.53 1.88
N HIS A 166 6.16 4.34 2.89
CA HIS A 166 6.41 2.99 3.42
C HIS A 166 5.16 2.36 4.04
N LEU A 167 4.37 3.15 4.77
CA LEU A 167 3.08 2.68 5.32
C LEU A 167 2.10 2.29 4.20
N TYR A 168 2.01 3.10 3.15
CA TYR A 168 1.24 2.75 1.96
C TYR A 168 1.66 1.41 1.36
N MET A 169 2.97 1.17 1.21
CA MET A 169 3.49 -0.08 0.63
C MET A 169 3.11 -1.30 1.47
N ILE A 170 3.16 -1.18 2.80
CA ILE A 170 2.72 -2.24 3.72
C ILE A 170 1.21 -2.51 3.55
N VAL A 171 0.40 -1.44 3.56
CA VAL A 171 -1.06 -1.55 3.38
C VAL A 171 -1.39 -2.24 2.05
N ASN A 172 -0.76 -1.80 0.95
CA ASN A 172 -0.98 -2.35 -0.38
C ASN A 172 -0.56 -3.82 -0.46
N GLY A 173 0.61 -4.17 0.08
CA GLY A 173 1.08 -5.56 0.11
C GLY A 173 0.15 -6.47 0.91
N ALA A 174 -0.39 -5.98 2.04
CA ALA A 174 -1.34 -6.73 2.85
C ALA A 174 -2.69 -6.91 2.14
N ILE A 175 -3.21 -5.90 1.46
CA ILE A 175 -4.44 -6.03 0.67
C ILE A 175 -4.26 -7.04 -0.45
N LEU A 176 -3.18 -6.92 -1.23
CA LEU A 176 -2.88 -7.86 -2.31
C LEU A 176 -2.71 -9.30 -1.81
N GLN A 177 -2.22 -9.49 -0.58
CA GLN A 177 -2.15 -10.83 0.01
C GLN A 177 -3.54 -11.34 0.43
N ALA A 178 -4.37 -10.48 1.04
CA ALA A 178 -5.72 -10.85 1.44
C ALA A 178 -6.63 -11.17 0.25
N GLU A 179 -6.44 -10.50 -0.88
CA GLU A 179 -7.15 -10.77 -2.14
C GLU A 179 -6.76 -12.13 -2.73
N ASP A 180 -5.46 -12.46 -2.74
CA ASP A 180 -4.99 -13.78 -3.19
C ASP A 180 -5.55 -14.92 -2.32
N ASP A 181 -5.57 -14.75 -0.99
CA ASP A 181 -6.10 -15.76 -0.06
C ASP A 181 -7.62 -15.97 -0.25
N SER A 182 -8.35 -14.97 -0.75
CA SER A 182 -9.80 -15.04 -1.00
C SER A 182 -10.15 -15.65 -2.36
N GLY A 183 -9.20 -15.70 -3.32
CA GLY A 183 -9.42 -16.20 -4.68
C GLY A 183 -9.23 -17.72 -4.86
N GLY A 184 -8.92 -18.46 -3.79
CA GLY A 184 -8.53 -19.87 -3.84
C GLY A 184 -9.66 -20.90 -3.73
N GLU A 185 -10.91 -20.49 -3.59
CA GLU A 185 -12.06 -21.41 -3.55
C GLU A 185 -12.61 -21.61 -4.97
N SER A 186 -11.76 -22.10 -5.87
CA SER A 186 -12.21 -22.61 -7.16
C SER A 186 -12.69 -24.04 -6.97
N ASP A 187 -14.01 -24.18 -6.85
CA ASP A 187 -14.83 -25.35 -7.15
C ASP A 187 -14.06 -26.58 -7.65
N ASP A 188 -13.68 -27.47 -6.74
CA ASP A 188 -13.54 -28.90 -7.04
C ASP A 188 -14.95 -29.43 -7.37
N ILE A 189 -15.46 -29.13 -8.57
CA ILE A 189 -16.49 -29.94 -9.19
C ILE A 189 -15.82 -31.28 -9.46
N GLY A 190 -16.04 -32.20 -8.51
CA GLY A 190 -15.66 -33.60 -8.63
C GLY A 190 -16.17 -34.17 -9.95
N ASP A 191 -15.23 -34.43 -10.86
CA ASP A 191 -15.40 -35.40 -11.93
C ASP A 191 -15.33 -36.81 -11.30
N SER A 192 -16.48 -37.23 -10.77
CA SER A 192 -16.69 -38.62 -10.36
C SER A 192 -16.96 -39.49 -11.59
N THR A 193 -15.97 -40.32 -11.90
CA THR A 193 -16.10 -41.72 -12.37
C THR A 193 -16.81 -41.97 -13.71
N VAL A 194 -16.02 -42.30 -14.74
CA VAL A 194 -16.44 -43.30 -15.74
C VAL A 194 -15.30 -44.31 -15.97
N ASP A 195 -15.63 -45.58 -15.70
CA ASP A 195 -14.80 -46.77 -15.86
C ASP A 195 -14.26 -46.97 -17.30
N GLY A 196 -12.99 -47.39 -17.37
CA GLY A 196 -12.48 -48.50 -18.20
C GLY A 196 -12.67 -48.50 -19.72
N SER A 197 -11.58 -48.34 -20.48
CA SER A 197 -11.17 -49.30 -21.53
C SER A 197 -9.81 -48.97 -22.16
N SER A 198 -9.05 -50.03 -22.35
CA SER A 198 -7.77 -50.14 -23.06
C SER A 198 -7.82 -49.69 -24.53
N GLY A 199 -6.74 -49.11 -25.05
CA GLY A 199 -6.53 -48.99 -26.49
C GLY A 199 -5.47 -47.94 -26.86
N GLY A 200 -4.42 -48.34 -27.57
CA GLY A 200 -3.29 -47.48 -27.96
C GLY A 200 -3.48 -46.71 -29.28
N GLY A 201 -2.38 -46.08 -29.71
CA GLY A 201 -2.16 -45.69 -31.12
C GLY A 201 -2.08 -44.19 -31.42
N GLY A 202 -0.87 -43.73 -31.78
CA GLY A 202 -0.54 -43.06 -33.05
C GLY A 202 -1.14 -41.69 -33.48
N GLY A 203 -0.25 -40.85 -34.04
CA GLY A 203 -0.56 -39.73 -34.96
C GLY A 203 -0.97 -38.43 -34.27
N GLY A 204 -0.60 -37.21 -34.70
CA GLY A 204 -0.16 -36.73 -36.01
C GLY A 204 -1.04 -35.53 -36.40
N GLY A 205 -0.44 -34.39 -36.78
CA GLY A 205 -1.13 -33.20 -37.31
C GLY A 205 -1.84 -32.35 -36.25
N GLY A 206 -1.99 -31.03 -36.34
CA GLY A 206 -1.85 -30.12 -37.48
C GLY A 206 -3.03 -29.14 -37.43
N GLY A 207 -2.73 -27.83 -37.45
CA GLY A 207 -3.61 -26.79 -38.00
C GLY A 207 -4.71 -26.20 -37.12
N GLY A 208 -4.85 -24.88 -37.25
CA GLY A 208 -6.14 -24.27 -37.55
C GLY A 208 -6.86 -23.52 -36.43
N GLY A 209 -6.80 -22.19 -36.52
CA GLY A 209 -8.00 -21.38 -36.79
C GLY A 209 -8.99 -21.10 -35.64
N GLY A 210 -9.08 -19.81 -35.31
CA GLY A 210 -10.32 -19.05 -35.52
C GLY A 210 -11.43 -19.09 -34.47
N GLY A 211 -12.18 -17.98 -34.43
CA GLY A 211 -13.45 -17.82 -33.71
C GLY A 211 -13.25 -17.28 -32.29
N GLY A 212 -14.01 -16.34 -31.78
CA GLY A 212 -15.32 -15.84 -32.16
C GLY A 212 -15.91 -15.20 -30.89
N GLY A 213 -16.69 -14.13 -31.06
CA GLY A 213 -17.16 -13.30 -29.95
C GLY A 213 -18.35 -13.86 -29.15
N GLY A 214 -19.01 -12.93 -28.47
CA GLY A 214 -20.23 -13.12 -27.70
C GLY A 214 -19.97 -12.91 -26.21
N GLY A 215 -20.76 -12.17 -25.45
CA GLY A 215 -22.04 -11.53 -25.71
C GLY A 215 -22.71 -11.22 -24.37
N GLY A 216 -23.74 -10.35 -24.41
CA GLY A 216 -24.78 -10.21 -23.38
C GLY A 216 -24.31 -9.57 -22.06
N GLY A 217 -25.00 -8.61 -21.46
CA GLY A 217 -26.44 -8.41 -21.41
C GLY A 217 -26.86 -8.45 -19.94
N GLY A 218 -27.59 -7.44 -19.48
CA GLY A 218 -28.11 -7.42 -18.11
C GLY A 218 -28.67 -6.05 -17.72
N GLY A 219 -29.93 -5.81 -18.08
CA GLY A 219 -30.69 -4.66 -17.63
C GLY A 219 -31.37 -4.85 -16.26
N GLY A 220 -32.08 -3.81 -15.84
CA GLY A 220 -32.93 -3.71 -14.65
C GLY A 220 -32.79 -2.31 -14.09
N GLY A 221 -33.72 -1.37 -14.30
CA GLY A 221 -35.07 -1.35 -13.70
C GLY A 221 -34.96 -0.74 -12.30
N GLY A 222 -35.68 0.26 -11.84
CA GLY A 222 -36.83 1.05 -12.31
C GLY A 222 -37.30 1.91 -11.12
N GLY A 223 -38.20 2.86 -11.39
CA GLY A 223 -38.99 3.60 -10.37
C GLY A 223 -38.31 4.86 -9.81
N GLY A 224 -38.95 6.01 -9.65
CA GLY A 224 -40.36 6.37 -9.77
C GLY A 224 -40.70 7.42 -8.70
N GLY A 225 -41.33 8.53 -9.13
CA GLY A 225 -41.99 9.53 -8.27
C GLY A 225 -41.05 10.57 -7.63
N GLY A 226 -41.37 11.86 -7.53
CA GLY A 226 -42.60 12.60 -7.81
C GLY A 226 -42.64 13.85 -6.90
N GLY A 227 -43.04 15.00 -7.45
CA GLY A 227 -43.37 16.24 -6.73
C GLY A 227 -42.14 17.07 -6.31
N GLY A 228 -42.08 18.38 -6.47
CA GLY A 228 -43.10 19.39 -6.71
C GLY A 228 -42.69 20.65 -5.93
N GLY A 229 -42.79 21.82 -6.55
CA GLY A 229 -42.50 23.13 -5.96
C GLY A 229 -41.14 23.67 -6.41
N GLY A 230 -41.00 24.86 -6.98
CA GLY A 230 -41.92 25.97 -7.08
C GLY A 230 -41.12 27.25 -6.91
N GLY A 231 -41.12 28.09 -7.96
CA GLY A 231 -40.90 29.53 -7.83
C GLY A 231 -39.45 30.03 -7.91
N GLY A 232 -39.31 31.17 -8.59
CA GLY A 232 -38.22 32.11 -8.37
C GLY A 232 -37.30 32.28 -9.57
N GLY A 233 -37.59 33.26 -10.41
CA GLY A 233 -36.79 33.61 -11.57
C GLY A 233 -35.48 34.33 -11.26
N GLY A 234 -34.82 34.77 -12.32
CA GLY A 234 -33.66 35.65 -12.27
C GLY A 234 -32.75 35.36 -13.45
N GLY A 235 -32.69 36.30 -14.39
CA GLY A 235 -32.00 36.15 -15.66
C GLY A 235 -30.47 36.35 -15.60
N GLY A 236 -29.87 36.30 -16.79
CA GLY A 236 -28.45 36.57 -17.06
C GLY A 236 -27.71 35.26 -17.32
N GLY A 237 -27.21 34.94 -18.51
CA GLY A 237 -26.63 35.80 -19.52
C GLY A 237 -25.12 35.55 -19.56
N GLY A 238 -24.63 34.96 -20.65
CA GLY A 238 -23.20 34.67 -20.92
C GLY A 238 -22.87 33.19 -20.75
N GLY A 239 -22.36 32.44 -21.73
CA GLY A 239 -21.53 32.82 -22.87
C GLY A 239 -20.10 32.33 -22.63
N GLY A 240 -19.62 31.40 -23.48
CA GLY A 240 -18.25 30.86 -23.47
C GLY A 240 -18.23 29.40 -23.00
N GLY A 241 -18.06 28.42 -23.88
CA GLY A 241 -16.78 28.09 -24.54
C GLY A 241 -16.20 26.90 -23.77
N GLY A 242 -16.31 25.67 -24.28
CA GLY A 242 -15.38 25.16 -25.29
C GLY A 242 -14.12 24.66 -24.60
N GLY A 243 -14.03 23.34 -24.37
CA GLY A 243 -12.86 22.75 -23.71
C GLY A 243 -13.00 21.25 -23.55
N GLY A 244 -12.87 20.52 -24.66
CA GLY A 244 -12.65 19.09 -24.64
C GLY A 244 -11.29 18.75 -24.04
N GLY A 245 -11.25 17.67 -23.27
CA GLY A 245 -10.06 16.99 -22.76
C GLY A 245 -10.58 15.79 -22.01
N GLY A 246 -10.59 14.60 -22.60
CA GLY A 246 -9.38 13.91 -23.05
C GLY A 246 -9.20 12.77 -22.06
N GLY A 247 -9.94 11.69 -22.28
CA GLY A 247 -9.86 10.49 -21.48
C GLY A 247 -8.47 9.86 -21.62
N ASN A 248 -7.75 9.77 -20.51
CA ASN A 248 -6.57 8.93 -20.37
C ASN A 248 -6.94 7.73 -19.49
N ASN A 249 -7.53 6.71 -20.11
CA ASN A 249 -7.40 5.34 -19.63
C ASN A 249 -6.04 4.82 -20.10
N GLY A 250 -4.97 5.30 -19.46
CA GLY A 250 -3.64 4.74 -19.58
C GLY A 250 -3.47 3.65 -18.52
N GLY A 251 -3.34 2.40 -18.95
CA GLY A 251 -2.99 1.30 -18.06
C GLY A 251 -1.75 1.64 -17.24
N ILE A 252 -1.90 1.56 -15.91
CA ILE A 252 -0.83 1.75 -14.94
C ILE A 252 0.11 0.54 -14.96
N GLY A 253 0.96 0.49 -15.98
CA GLY A 253 2.29 -0.09 -15.82
C GLY A 253 3.06 0.79 -14.84
N LEU A 254 3.13 0.38 -13.58
CA LEU A 254 3.99 0.98 -12.56
C LEU A 254 5.42 1.11 -13.12
N PRO A 255 5.96 2.32 -13.36
CA PRO A 255 7.36 2.44 -13.75
C PRO A 255 8.25 2.03 -12.56
N PRO A 256 9.37 1.34 -12.80
CA PRO A 256 10.37 1.09 -11.77
C PRO A 256 10.91 2.44 -11.27
N LEU A 257 10.70 2.72 -9.99
CA LEU A 257 11.11 3.97 -9.36
C LEU A 257 12.55 3.84 -8.87
N ASP A 258 13.49 4.10 -9.77
CA ASP A 258 14.87 4.43 -9.38
C ASP A 258 14.89 5.79 -8.67
N LEU A 259 15.35 5.79 -7.42
CA LEU A 259 15.83 6.97 -6.71
C LEU A 259 17.21 6.64 -6.13
N PRO A 260 18.16 7.60 -6.13
CA PRO A 260 19.53 7.41 -5.68
C PRO A 260 19.66 7.13 -4.18
#